data_AF-Q933E8-F1
#
_entry.id   AF-Q933E8-F1
#
_cell.length_a   1.000
_cell.length_b   1.000
_cell.length_c   1.000
_cell.angle_alpha   90.00
_cell.angle_beta   90.00
_cell.angle_gamma   90.00
#
_symmetry.space_group_name_H-M   'P 1'
#
loop_
_entity.id
_entity.type
_entity.pdbx_description
1 polymer ?
#
loop_
_entity_poly.entity_id
_entity_poly.type
_entity_poly.pdbx_seq_one_letter_code
_entity_poly.pdbx_strand_id
1 'polypeptide(L)'
;GRTLMGHSSAKDQQLEDHYFGSIPPRVTAFMKELEIECHKLGIPVKTRHNEVAPNQFELAPIFENCNLANDHNQLVMDLMKRIARKHHFAVLFHEKPYSGVNGSGKHNNWSLCTDTGVNLFAPGKNPKGNMLFLTFLVNVLMMVHKNQDLLRASIMSAGNSHRLGANEAPPAILSIFLGSQLSATLDEIVRQVTNSKMTPEEKTTLKLGIGRIPEILLDTTDRNRTSPF
;
A
#
# COMPACT_ATOMS: atom_id res chain seq x y z
N GLY A 1 4.57 18.62 -13.29
CA GLY A 1 4.63 18.28 -14.72
C GLY A 1 5.66 17.19 -14.93
N ARG A 2 5.92 16.81 -16.18
CA ARG A 2 6.96 15.85 -16.58
C ARG A 2 7.87 16.43 -17.64
N THR A 3 9.07 15.86 -17.78
CA THR A 3 9.90 16.12 -18.95
C THR A 3 9.31 15.40 -20.18
N LEU A 4 9.36 16.09 -21.33
CA LEU A 4 8.95 15.54 -22.63
C LEU A 4 10.16 15.10 -23.47
N MET A 5 11.33 15.66 -23.18
CA MET A 5 12.61 15.39 -23.80
C MET A 5 13.72 15.56 -22.77
N GLY A 6 14.88 14.98 -23.02
CA GLY A 6 16.06 15.08 -22.15
C GLY A 6 16.91 13.82 -22.25
N HIS A 7 18.22 14.00 -22.36
CA HIS A 7 19.17 12.89 -22.22
C HIS A 7 19.29 12.48 -20.75
N SER A 8 19.76 11.25 -20.49
CA SER A 8 19.98 10.77 -19.12
C SER A 8 20.95 11.68 -18.38
N SER A 9 20.68 11.89 -17.09
CA SER A 9 21.55 12.67 -16.21
C SER A 9 22.92 12.00 -16.07
N ALA A 10 24.00 12.77 -15.96
CA ALA A 10 25.32 12.24 -15.64
C ALA A 10 25.39 11.55 -14.26
N LYS A 11 24.43 11.89 -13.37
CA LYS A 11 24.15 11.19 -12.12
C LYS A 11 22.71 10.71 -12.17
N ASP A 12 22.52 9.55 -12.76
CA ASP A 12 21.25 8.84 -12.88
C ASP A 12 21.10 7.82 -11.74
N GLN A 13 19.98 7.09 -11.75
CA GLN A 13 19.74 6.02 -10.79
C GLN A 13 20.60 4.81 -11.18
N GLN A 14 21.76 4.65 -10.53
CA GLN A 14 22.69 3.56 -10.85
C GLN A 14 22.40 2.28 -10.06
N LEU A 15 21.79 2.41 -8.86
CA LEU A 15 21.40 1.34 -7.93
C LEU A 15 20.22 1.80 -7.05
N GLU A 16 19.75 0.97 -6.11
CA GLU A 16 18.74 1.33 -5.09
C GLU A 16 19.32 2.18 -3.92
N ASP A 17 20.59 2.60 -4.02
CA ASP A 17 21.40 3.23 -2.96
C ASP A 17 20.83 4.52 -2.35
N HIS A 18 19.83 5.14 -3.01
CA HIS A 18 19.18 6.35 -2.50
C HIS A 18 18.12 6.05 -1.43
N TYR A 19 17.58 4.84 -1.40
CA TYR A 19 16.56 4.45 -0.44
C TYR A 19 17.16 4.45 0.98
N PHE A 20 16.56 5.23 1.89
CA PHE A 20 17.08 5.50 3.24
C PHE A 20 18.48 6.15 3.33
N GLY A 21 18.99 6.75 2.25
CA GLY A 21 20.21 7.56 2.30
C GLY A 21 20.06 8.86 3.12
N SER A 22 21.16 9.63 3.28
CA SER A 22 21.09 10.93 3.97
C SER A 22 20.24 11.96 3.20
N ILE A 23 19.29 12.60 3.86
CA ILE A 23 18.43 13.64 3.25
C ILE A 23 19.23 14.96 3.15
N PRO A 24 19.33 15.61 1.97
CA PRO A 24 20.03 16.88 1.82
C PRO A 24 19.50 17.97 2.79
N PRO A 25 20.35 18.84 3.35
CA PRO A 25 19.94 19.81 4.38
C PRO A 25 18.78 20.73 3.96
N ARG A 26 18.76 21.20 2.71
CA ARG A 26 17.66 22.01 2.19
C ARG A 26 16.32 21.26 2.17
N VAL A 27 16.34 19.98 1.80
CA VAL A 27 15.12 19.15 1.79
C VAL A 27 14.67 18.86 3.21
N THR A 28 15.61 18.58 4.11
CA THR A 28 15.32 18.39 5.54
C THR A 28 14.63 19.62 6.14
N ALA A 29 15.07 20.84 5.79
CA ALA A 29 14.43 22.08 6.23
C ALA A 29 12.98 22.21 5.70
N PHE A 30 12.77 21.91 4.41
CA PHE A 30 11.42 21.86 3.82
C PHE A 30 10.51 20.86 4.54
N MET A 31 10.98 19.61 4.73
CA MET A 31 10.20 18.56 5.38
C MET A 31 9.88 18.89 6.84
N LYS A 32 10.81 19.53 7.55
CA LYS A 32 10.60 19.96 8.95
C LYS A 32 9.47 20.97 9.05
N GLU A 33 9.42 21.96 8.16
CA GLU A 33 8.31 22.93 8.14
C GLU A 33 7.00 22.24 7.75
N LEU A 34 7.01 21.39 6.73
CA LEU A 34 5.84 20.63 6.30
C LEU A 34 5.24 19.79 7.44
N GLU A 35 6.07 19.05 8.16
CA GLU A 35 5.65 18.21 9.29
C GLU A 35 4.99 19.06 10.40
N ILE A 36 5.58 20.21 10.75
CA ILE A 36 5.02 21.14 11.73
C ILE A 36 3.65 21.69 11.27
N GLU A 37 3.53 22.13 10.02
CA GLU A 37 2.27 22.69 9.50
C GLU A 37 1.18 21.61 9.37
N CYS A 38 1.54 20.38 9.00
CA CYS A 38 0.62 19.24 9.01
C CYS A 38 0.08 18.97 10.42
N HIS A 39 0.95 18.95 11.44
CA HIS A 39 0.53 18.72 12.82
C HIS A 39 -0.38 19.84 13.36
N LYS A 40 -0.14 21.10 12.98
CA LYS A 40 -1.05 22.21 13.32
C LYS A 40 -2.46 22.03 12.75
N LEU A 41 -2.57 21.35 11.61
CA LEU A 41 -3.85 21.03 10.96
C LEU A 41 -4.43 19.68 11.39
N GLY A 42 -3.84 19.01 12.38
CA GLY A 42 -4.31 17.72 12.90
C GLY A 42 -3.92 16.51 12.04
N ILE A 43 -3.07 16.69 11.03
CA ILE A 43 -2.65 15.61 10.14
C ILE A 43 -1.53 14.80 10.84
N PRO A 44 -1.72 13.49 11.08
CA PRO A 44 -0.82 12.69 11.91
C PRO A 44 0.36 12.12 11.11
N VAL A 45 1.15 12.99 10.47
CA VAL A 45 2.36 12.60 9.73
C VAL A 45 3.32 11.82 10.65
N LYS A 46 3.88 10.70 10.18
CA LYS A 46 4.70 9.82 11.03
C LYS A 46 6.08 9.50 10.46
N THR A 47 6.16 9.16 9.18
CA THR A 47 7.41 8.76 8.54
C THR A 47 7.72 9.66 7.37
N ARG A 48 9.01 9.85 7.12
CA ARG A 48 9.54 10.48 5.92
C ARG A 48 10.93 9.94 5.61
N HIS A 49 11.20 9.67 4.34
CA HIS A 49 12.50 9.17 3.89
C HIS A 49 12.76 9.52 2.43
N ASN A 50 14.00 9.31 2.01
CA ASN A 50 14.36 9.29 0.59
C ASN A 50 13.76 8.05 -0.07
N GLU A 51 13.35 8.22 -1.31
CA GLU A 51 12.94 7.13 -2.19
C GLU A 51 14.09 6.71 -3.11
N VAL A 52 13.83 5.70 -3.94
CA VAL A 52 14.83 5.07 -4.82
C VAL A 52 15.37 6.03 -5.89
N ALA A 53 14.53 6.91 -6.48
CA ALA A 53 15.01 7.87 -7.47
C ALA A 53 15.66 9.12 -6.84
N PRO A 54 16.64 9.75 -7.51
CA PRO A 54 17.21 11.03 -7.07
C PRO A 54 16.14 12.11 -6.89
N ASN A 55 16.18 12.79 -5.74
CA ASN A 55 15.20 13.82 -5.35
C ASN A 55 13.74 13.31 -5.28
N GLN A 56 13.56 12.01 -5.07
CA GLN A 56 12.27 11.42 -4.72
C GLN A 56 12.21 11.19 -3.21
N PHE A 57 11.04 11.44 -2.61
CA PHE A 57 10.85 11.33 -1.17
C PHE A 57 9.44 10.83 -0.87
N GLU A 58 9.30 10.13 0.26
CA GLU A 58 8.02 9.67 0.78
C GLU A 58 7.70 10.36 2.11
N LEU A 59 6.41 10.57 2.37
CA LEU A 59 5.86 11.00 3.64
C LEU A 59 4.55 10.24 3.89
N ALA A 60 4.43 9.57 5.02
CA ALA A 60 3.23 8.81 5.37
C ALA A 60 2.68 9.20 6.75
N PRO A 61 1.37 9.45 6.87
CA PRO A 61 0.69 9.61 8.14
C PRO A 61 0.30 8.26 8.77
N ILE A 62 -0.09 8.31 10.05
CA ILE A 62 -0.84 7.23 10.68
C ILE A 62 -2.19 7.09 9.96
N PHE A 63 -2.71 5.86 9.86
CA PHE A 63 -4.01 5.61 9.25
C PHE A 63 -5.14 6.33 10.00
N GLU A 64 -6.19 6.72 9.26
CA GLU A 64 -7.37 7.40 9.77
C GLU A 64 -8.63 6.83 9.11
N ASN A 65 -9.81 7.31 9.52
CA ASN A 65 -11.04 7.02 8.79
C ASN A 65 -10.90 7.45 7.33
N CYS A 66 -11.31 6.61 6.38
CA CYS A 66 -11.07 6.78 4.94
C CYS A 66 -11.39 8.18 4.41
N ASN A 67 -12.54 8.76 4.80
CA ASN A 67 -12.93 10.09 4.32
C ASN A 67 -11.95 11.16 4.83
N LEU A 68 -11.68 11.15 6.14
CA LEU A 68 -10.75 12.09 6.77
C LEU A 68 -9.33 11.94 6.22
N ALA A 69 -8.86 10.69 6.05
CA ALA A 69 -7.56 10.39 5.48
C ALA A 69 -7.40 10.96 4.06
N ASN A 70 -8.46 10.89 3.25
CA ASN A 70 -8.46 11.48 1.91
C ASN A 70 -8.42 13.02 1.96
N ASP A 71 -9.24 13.64 2.83
CA ASP A 71 -9.26 15.10 3.00
C ASP A 71 -7.91 15.61 3.49
N HIS A 72 -7.32 14.93 4.47
CA HIS A 72 -5.97 15.19 4.95
C HIS A 72 -4.93 15.03 3.83
N ASN A 73 -4.99 13.97 3.01
CA ASN A 73 -4.07 13.80 1.88
C ASN A 73 -4.15 14.96 0.88
N GLN A 74 -5.36 15.41 0.55
CA GLN A 74 -5.56 16.57 -0.33
C GLN A 74 -4.95 17.85 0.26
N LEU A 75 -5.15 18.07 1.57
CA LEU A 75 -4.59 19.22 2.28
C LEU A 75 -3.06 19.15 2.37
N VAL A 76 -2.48 17.96 2.58
CA VAL A 76 -1.02 17.75 2.53
C VAL A 76 -0.48 18.15 1.17
N MET A 77 -1.11 17.74 0.06
CA MET A 77 -0.64 18.11 -1.28
C MET A 77 -0.65 19.62 -1.51
N ASP A 78 -1.63 20.34 -0.96
CA ASP A 78 -1.68 21.80 -1.01
C ASP A 78 -0.56 22.44 -0.16
N LEU A 79 -0.39 21.98 1.09
CA LEU A 79 0.70 22.43 1.97
C LEU A 79 2.07 22.22 1.32
N MET A 80 2.31 21.03 0.76
CA MET A 80 3.55 20.71 0.07
C MET A 80 3.85 21.72 -1.04
N LYS A 81 2.87 22.09 -1.87
CA LYS A 81 3.07 23.08 -2.95
C LYS A 81 3.42 24.47 -2.39
N ARG A 82 2.71 24.93 -1.36
CA ARG A 82 2.92 26.25 -0.75
C ARG A 82 4.27 26.34 -0.05
N ILE A 83 4.59 25.35 0.78
CA ILE A 83 5.83 25.30 1.57
C ILE A 83 7.03 25.06 0.65
N ALA A 84 6.91 24.22 -0.38
CA ALA A 84 7.99 24.02 -1.34
C ALA A 84 8.41 25.33 -1.99
N ARG A 85 7.44 26.17 -2.41
CA ARG A 85 7.71 27.49 -2.99
C ARG A 85 8.47 28.40 -2.03
N LYS A 86 8.09 28.41 -0.75
CA LYS A 86 8.80 29.16 0.31
C LYS A 86 10.24 28.70 0.48
N HIS A 87 10.50 27.41 0.30
CA HIS A 87 11.83 26.80 0.37
C HIS A 87 12.59 26.80 -0.97
N HIS A 88 12.12 27.56 -1.97
CA HIS A 88 12.69 27.61 -3.32
C HIS A 88 12.79 26.24 -3.99
N PHE A 89 11.74 25.44 -3.86
CA PHE A 89 11.54 24.15 -4.52
C PHE A 89 10.23 24.13 -5.32
N ALA A 90 10.15 23.21 -6.26
CA ALA A 90 8.92 22.82 -6.92
C ALA A 90 8.64 21.34 -6.62
N VAL A 91 7.49 21.05 -5.99
CA VAL A 91 7.05 19.66 -5.77
C VAL A 91 6.44 19.11 -7.06
N LEU A 92 6.85 17.91 -7.46
CA LEU A 92 6.38 17.22 -8.65
C LEU A 92 5.54 16.01 -8.25
N PHE A 93 4.22 16.11 -8.39
CA PHE A 93 3.29 15.00 -8.12
C PHE A 93 2.98 14.13 -9.34
N HIS A 94 3.59 14.42 -10.50
CA HIS A 94 3.39 13.59 -11.68
C HIS A 94 3.96 12.19 -11.40
N GLU A 95 3.26 11.14 -11.83
CA GLU A 95 3.58 9.74 -11.51
C GLU A 95 4.89 9.28 -12.17
N LYS A 96 5.25 9.92 -13.28
CA LYS A 96 6.54 9.74 -13.96
C LYS A 96 7.16 11.08 -14.40
N PRO A 97 7.77 11.86 -13.49
CA PRO A 97 8.29 13.19 -13.83
C PRO A 97 9.47 13.14 -14.80
N TYR A 98 10.33 12.13 -14.65
CA TYR A 98 11.54 11.92 -15.44
C TYR A 98 11.53 10.51 -16.05
N SER A 99 11.99 10.39 -17.30
CA SER A 99 12.16 9.10 -17.95
C SER A 99 13.41 8.39 -17.43
N GLY A 100 13.42 7.05 -17.43
CA GLY A 100 14.61 6.24 -17.08
C GLY A 100 14.92 6.09 -15.58
N VAL A 101 14.11 6.66 -14.68
CA VAL A 101 14.24 6.51 -13.20
C VAL A 101 12.92 6.09 -12.58
N ASN A 102 12.88 5.67 -11.31
CA ASN A 102 11.65 5.27 -10.61
C ASN A 102 10.53 6.33 -10.71
N GLY A 103 9.29 5.85 -10.79
CA GLY A 103 8.10 6.71 -10.76
C GLY A 103 7.58 6.92 -9.34
N SER A 104 6.70 7.89 -9.17
CA SER A 104 6.07 8.22 -7.88
C SER A 104 4.68 7.58 -7.78
N GLY A 105 4.47 6.76 -6.76
CA GLY A 105 3.19 6.13 -6.45
C GLY A 105 2.53 6.74 -5.20
N LYS A 106 1.23 6.51 -5.04
CA LYS A 106 0.51 6.73 -3.78
C LYS A 106 -0.14 5.41 -3.38
N HIS A 107 0.44 4.74 -2.39
CA HIS A 107 -0.09 3.47 -1.88
C HIS A 107 -1.26 3.74 -0.93
N ASN A 108 -2.29 2.89 -0.98
CA ASN A 108 -3.43 2.95 -0.06
C ASN A 108 -3.41 1.68 0.79
N ASN A 109 -3.00 1.80 2.06
CA ASN A 109 -3.18 0.74 3.04
C ASN A 109 -4.65 0.76 3.49
N TRP A 110 -5.39 -0.30 3.20
CA TRP A 110 -6.82 -0.39 3.46
C TRP A 110 -7.14 -1.46 4.49
N SER A 111 -8.05 -1.15 5.42
CA SER A 111 -8.56 -2.09 6.41
C SER A 111 -10.00 -1.77 6.78
N LEU A 112 -10.69 -2.74 7.37
CA LEU A 112 -12.03 -2.58 7.91
C LEU A 112 -12.01 -2.85 9.41
N CYS A 113 -12.44 -1.88 10.19
CA CYS A 113 -12.57 -1.99 11.64
C CYS A 113 -14.05 -1.85 12.04
N THR A 114 -14.51 -2.69 12.97
CA THR A 114 -15.85 -2.57 13.53
C THR A 114 -15.92 -1.41 14.54
N ASP A 115 -17.12 -0.95 14.83
CA ASP A 115 -17.43 -0.03 15.93
C ASP A 115 -16.99 -0.57 17.31
N THR A 116 -16.89 -1.89 17.44
CA THR A 116 -16.36 -2.60 18.62
C THR A 116 -14.83 -2.72 18.65
N GLY A 117 -14.12 -2.15 17.68
CA GLY A 117 -12.65 -2.12 17.63
C GLY A 117 -11.98 -3.37 17.06
N VAL A 118 -12.73 -4.24 16.36
CA VAL A 118 -12.19 -5.45 15.76
C VAL A 118 -11.72 -5.17 14.34
N ASN A 119 -10.43 -5.40 14.06
CA ASN A 119 -9.90 -5.40 12.70
C ASN A 119 -10.32 -6.70 11.98
N LEU A 120 -11.11 -6.56 10.92
CA LEU A 120 -11.66 -7.69 10.15
C LEU A 120 -10.63 -8.37 9.25
N PHE A 121 -9.47 -7.75 9.04
CA PHE A 121 -8.32 -8.30 8.31
C PHE A 121 -7.17 -8.73 9.21
N ALA A 122 -7.39 -8.81 10.52
CA ALA A 122 -6.47 -9.45 11.45
C ALA A 122 -6.98 -10.85 11.83
N PRO A 123 -6.13 -11.88 11.84
CA PRO A 123 -6.48 -13.18 12.41
C PRO A 123 -6.96 -13.04 13.86
N GLY A 124 -7.95 -13.83 14.24
CA GLY A 124 -8.50 -13.84 15.59
C GLY A 124 -7.71 -14.74 16.54
N LYS A 125 -7.90 -14.55 17.85
CA LYS A 125 -7.30 -15.41 18.88
C LYS A 125 -8.07 -16.71 19.15
N ASN A 126 -9.24 -16.88 18.52
CA ASN A 126 -10.13 -18.02 18.73
C ASN A 126 -10.79 -18.45 17.41
N PRO A 127 -11.37 -19.67 17.33
CA PRO A 127 -11.94 -20.18 16.09
C PRO A 127 -13.03 -19.28 15.49
N LYS A 128 -13.82 -18.60 16.32
CA LYS A 128 -14.88 -17.69 15.87
C LYS A 128 -14.29 -16.43 15.22
N GLY A 129 -13.25 -15.86 15.81
CA GLY A 129 -12.52 -14.72 15.24
C GLY A 129 -11.80 -15.09 13.95
N ASN A 130 -11.22 -16.29 13.87
CA ASN A 130 -10.60 -16.80 12.65
C ASN A 130 -11.62 -17.02 11.53
N MET A 131 -12.82 -17.53 11.84
CA MET A 131 -13.90 -17.61 10.86
C MET A 131 -14.32 -16.23 10.35
N LEU A 132 -14.40 -15.23 11.23
CA LEU A 132 -14.70 -13.86 10.83
C LEU A 132 -13.63 -13.32 9.87
N PHE A 133 -12.35 -13.43 10.25
CA PHE A 133 -11.21 -13.05 9.41
C PHE A 133 -11.23 -13.75 8.04
N LEU A 134 -11.33 -15.09 8.02
CA LEU A 134 -11.36 -15.87 6.78
C LEU A 134 -12.53 -15.47 5.88
N THR A 135 -13.70 -15.20 6.48
CA THR A 135 -14.88 -14.74 5.73
C THR A 135 -14.59 -13.42 5.02
N PHE A 136 -13.98 -12.45 5.69
CA PHE A 136 -13.64 -11.17 5.07
C PHE A 136 -12.51 -11.29 4.06
N LEU A 137 -11.48 -12.10 4.37
CA LEU A 137 -10.38 -12.38 3.45
C LEU A 137 -10.86 -12.96 2.12
N VAL A 138 -11.69 -14.01 2.14
CA VAL A 138 -12.19 -14.63 0.90
C VAL A 138 -13.12 -13.70 0.12
N ASN A 139 -13.89 -12.84 0.82
CA ASN A 139 -14.70 -11.83 0.15
C ASN A 139 -13.83 -10.78 -0.56
N VAL A 140 -12.70 -10.37 0.02
CA VAL A 140 -11.74 -9.47 -0.64
C VAL A 140 -11.12 -10.15 -1.86
N LEU A 141 -10.71 -11.42 -1.75
CA LEU A 141 -10.20 -12.20 -2.89
C LEU A 141 -11.20 -12.21 -4.05
N MET A 142 -12.46 -12.50 -3.76
CA MET A 142 -13.53 -12.52 -4.75
C MET A 142 -13.85 -11.13 -5.31
N MET A 143 -13.83 -10.09 -4.47
CA MET A 143 -14.06 -8.71 -4.90
C MET A 143 -13.01 -8.26 -5.91
N VAL A 144 -11.71 -8.44 -5.60
CA VAL A 144 -10.65 -8.05 -6.53
C VAL A 144 -10.71 -8.89 -7.81
N HIS A 145 -10.92 -10.20 -7.70
CA HIS A 145 -11.02 -11.10 -8.86
C HIS A 145 -12.17 -10.73 -9.79
N LYS A 146 -13.35 -10.39 -9.24
CA LYS A 146 -14.57 -10.08 -10.01
C LYS A 146 -14.59 -8.65 -10.55
N ASN A 147 -13.90 -7.72 -9.89
CA ASN A 147 -13.97 -6.29 -10.19
C ASN A 147 -12.66 -5.71 -10.75
N GLN A 148 -11.83 -6.54 -11.39
CA GLN A 148 -10.51 -6.14 -11.90
C GLN A 148 -10.54 -4.87 -12.77
N ASP A 149 -11.41 -4.84 -13.79
CA ASP A 149 -11.47 -3.70 -14.71
C ASP A 149 -11.94 -2.41 -14.01
N LEU A 150 -12.86 -2.52 -13.05
CA LEU A 150 -13.32 -1.38 -12.24
C LEU A 150 -12.18 -0.80 -11.41
N LEU A 151 -11.43 -1.66 -10.72
CA LEU A 151 -10.28 -1.25 -9.92
C LEU A 151 -9.17 -0.66 -10.80
N ARG A 152 -8.86 -1.28 -11.95
CA ARG A 152 -7.91 -0.75 -12.94
C ARG A 152 -8.33 0.64 -13.42
N ALA A 153 -9.60 0.81 -13.78
CA ALA A 153 -10.12 2.08 -14.26
C ALA A 153 -10.03 3.18 -13.19
N SER A 154 -10.21 2.84 -11.91
CA SER A 154 -10.17 3.82 -10.80
C SER A 154 -8.80 4.45 -10.57
N ILE A 155 -7.72 3.82 -11.04
CA ILE A 155 -6.33 4.30 -10.87
C ILE A 155 -5.67 4.70 -12.19
N MET A 156 -6.35 4.53 -13.32
CA MET A 156 -5.79 4.85 -14.62
C MET A 156 -5.83 6.35 -14.90
N SER A 157 -4.69 6.92 -15.27
CA SER A 157 -4.55 8.30 -15.71
C SER A 157 -3.49 8.39 -16.81
N ALA A 158 -3.50 9.45 -17.61
CA ALA A 158 -2.47 9.67 -18.61
C ALA A 158 -1.05 9.78 -18.00
N GLY A 159 -0.93 10.23 -16.75
CA GLY A 159 0.34 10.25 -16.03
C GLY A 159 0.76 8.85 -15.54
N ASN A 160 -0.17 8.14 -14.90
CA ASN A 160 0.07 6.82 -14.31
C ASN A 160 0.31 5.73 -15.37
N SER A 161 -0.19 5.89 -16.60
CA SER A 161 0.11 4.98 -17.72
C SER A 161 1.61 4.91 -18.07
N HIS A 162 2.39 5.96 -17.76
CA HIS A 162 3.84 5.96 -17.91
C HIS A 162 4.59 5.31 -16.73
N ARG A 163 3.87 4.96 -15.66
CA ARG A 163 4.43 4.37 -14.43
C ARG A 163 4.11 2.89 -14.31
N LEU A 164 2.86 2.48 -14.51
CA LEU A 164 2.40 1.10 -14.28
C LEU A 164 3.18 0.10 -15.14
N GLY A 165 3.65 -0.99 -14.52
CA GLY A 165 4.45 -2.04 -15.18
C GLY A 165 5.91 -1.68 -15.44
N ALA A 166 6.41 -0.59 -14.84
CA ALA A 166 7.82 -0.20 -14.85
C ALA A 166 8.48 -0.44 -13.47
N ASN A 167 9.64 0.15 -13.22
CA ASN A 167 10.43 0.00 -11.99
C ASN A 167 9.56 0.09 -10.71
N GLU A 168 9.46 -1.04 -9.99
CA GLU A 168 8.70 -1.24 -8.75
C GLU A 168 7.20 -0.90 -8.81
N ALA A 169 6.70 -0.49 -9.96
CA ALA A 169 5.31 -0.16 -10.15
C ALA A 169 4.54 -1.41 -10.61
N PRO A 170 3.43 -1.77 -9.94
CA PRO A 170 2.66 -2.94 -10.33
C PRO A 170 2.18 -2.80 -11.79
N PRO A 171 2.14 -3.89 -12.57
CA PRO A 171 1.54 -3.87 -13.89
C PRO A 171 0.04 -3.58 -13.79
N ALA A 172 -0.59 -3.21 -14.91
CA ALA A 172 -2.04 -3.03 -14.97
C ALA A 172 -2.84 -4.36 -14.89
N ILE A 173 -2.23 -5.44 -14.40
CA ILE A 173 -2.83 -6.76 -14.22
C ILE A 173 -3.08 -6.93 -12.73
N LEU A 174 -4.35 -7.00 -12.32
CA LEU A 174 -4.70 -7.11 -10.91
C LEU A 174 -4.46 -8.52 -10.39
N SER A 175 -3.68 -8.64 -9.33
CA SER A 175 -3.44 -9.86 -8.58
C SER A 175 -3.40 -9.53 -7.09
N ILE A 176 -3.72 -10.51 -6.25
CA ILE A 176 -3.56 -10.40 -4.80
C ILE A 176 -2.36 -11.24 -4.38
N PHE A 177 -1.57 -10.70 -3.47
CA PHE A 177 -0.52 -11.42 -2.78
C PHE A 177 -0.89 -11.63 -1.30
N LEU A 178 -1.00 -12.89 -0.87
CA LEU A 178 -1.34 -13.25 0.52
C LEU A 178 -0.13 -13.68 1.36
N GLY A 179 1.03 -13.87 0.74
CA GLY A 179 2.15 -14.58 1.36
C GLY A 179 1.97 -16.10 1.40
N SER A 180 3.05 -16.81 1.65
CA SER A 180 3.10 -18.29 1.63
C SER A 180 2.22 -18.93 2.70
N GLN A 181 2.25 -18.39 3.92
CA GLN A 181 1.56 -18.96 5.09
C GLN A 181 0.03 -18.90 4.95
N LEU A 182 -0.51 -17.75 4.53
CA LEU A 182 -1.95 -17.57 4.39
C LEU A 182 -2.47 -18.30 3.15
N SER A 183 -1.69 -18.31 2.06
CA SER A 183 -1.99 -19.12 0.87
C SER A 183 -2.10 -20.61 1.22
N ALA A 184 -1.11 -21.16 1.92
CA ALA A 184 -1.12 -22.57 2.32
C ALA A 184 -2.31 -22.92 3.24
N THR A 185 -2.70 -21.98 4.11
CA THR A 185 -3.86 -22.15 4.99
C THR A 185 -5.16 -22.22 4.19
N LEU A 186 -5.33 -21.37 3.17
CA LEU A 186 -6.49 -21.41 2.29
C LEU A 186 -6.52 -22.66 1.42
N ASP A 187 -5.38 -23.09 0.87
CA ASP A 187 -5.27 -24.32 0.09
C ASP A 187 -5.67 -25.55 0.90
N GLU A 188 -5.27 -25.61 2.17
CA GLU A 188 -5.65 -26.69 3.07
C GLU A 188 -7.17 -26.71 3.34
N ILE A 189 -7.79 -25.55 3.53
CA ILE A 189 -9.25 -25.44 3.66
C ILE A 189 -9.93 -25.95 2.38
N VAL A 190 -9.45 -25.55 1.21
CA VAL A 190 -10.00 -26.00 -0.08
C VAL A 190 -9.88 -27.51 -0.25
N ARG A 191 -8.74 -28.11 0.14
CA ARG A 191 -8.55 -29.58 0.09
C ARG A 191 -9.51 -30.34 1.00
N GLN A 192 -9.84 -29.78 2.15
CA GLN A 192 -10.75 -30.41 3.13
C GLN A 192 -12.22 -30.27 2.74
N VAL A 193 -12.59 -29.25 1.96
CA VAL A 193 -13.97 -29.02 1.52
C VAL A 193 -14.24 -29.79 0.22
N THR A 194 -15.02 -30.88 0.32
CA THR A 194 -15.49 -31.63 -0.85
C THR A 194 -16.77 -31.01 -1.44
N ASN A 195 -17.04 -31.25 -2.72
CA ASN A 195 -18.30 -30.84 -3.38
C ASN A 195 -19.55 -31.59 -2.86
N SER A 196 -19.36 -32.52 -1.92
CA SER A 196 -20.39 -33.34 -1.29
C SER A 196 -20.93 -32.68 -0.02
N LYS A 197 -22.14 -33.06 0.43
CA LYS A 197 -22.59 -32.69 1.77
C LYS A 197 -21.65 -33.31 2.82
N MET A 198 -20.92 -32.47 3.54
CA MET A 198 -20.01 -32.91 4.61
C MET A 198 -20.78 -33.52 5.80
N THR A 199 -20.21 -34.58 6.36
CA THR A 199 -20.70 -35.21 7.60
C THR A 199 -20.49 -34.29 8.81
N PRO A 200 -21.20 -34.52 9.95
CA PRO A 200 -20.96 -33.77 11.18
C PRO A 200 -19.50 -33.83 11.68
N GLU A 201 -18.82 -34.95 11.48
CA GLU A 201 -17.42 -35.19 11.88
C GLU A 201 -16.45 -34.37 11.02
N GLU A 202 -16.69 -34.32 9.70
CA GLU A 202 -15.92 -33.51 8.76
C GLU A 202 -16.07 -32.01 9.07
N LYS A 203 -17.29 -31.56 9.36
CA LYS A 203 -17.56 -30.17 9.79
C LYS A 203 -16.88 -29.82 11.10
N THR A 204 -16.78 -30.77 12.02
CA THR A 204 -16.12 -30.57 13.32
C THR A 204 -14.61 -30.49 13.13
N THR A 205 -14.04 -31.34 12.30
CA THR A 205 -12.61 -31.33 11.92
C THR A 205 -12.22 -30.00 11.27
N LEU A 206 -13.03 -29.51 10.32
CA LEU A 206 -12.82 -28.21 9.68
C LEU A 206 -12.80 -27.06 10.71
N LYS A 207 -13.78 -27.03 11.62
CA LYS A 207 -13.86 -26.03 12.70
C LYS A 207 -12.63 -26.06 13.62
N LEU A 208 -12.09 -27.25 13.90
CA LEU A 208 -10.88 -27.40 14.72
C LEU A 208 -9.63 -26.90 13.98
N GLY A 209 -9.54 -27.11 12.66
CA GLY A 209 -8.46 -26.58 11.82
C GLY A 209 -8.43 -25.05 11.78
N ILE A 210 -9.61 -24.41 11.67
CA ILE A 210 -9.75 -22.94 11.70
C ILE A 210 -9.34 -22.35 13.06
N GLY A 211 -9.39 -23.13 14.13
CA GLY A 211 -8.89 -22.72 15.45
C GLY A 211 -7.37 -22.52 15.52
N ARG A 212 -6.61 -23.00 14.54
CA ARG A 212 -5.14 -23.02 14.54
C ARG A 212 -4.48 -22.06 13.55
N ILE A 213 -5.20 -21.07 13.01
CA ILE A 213 -4.56 -20.07 12.15
C ILE A 213 -3.46 -19.38 12.96
N PRO A 214 -2.18 -19.56 12.60
CA PRO A 214 -1.07 -18.99 13.34
C PRO A 214 -1.15 -17.46 13.32
N GLU A 215 -0.68 -16.84 14.40
CA GLU A 215 -0.56 -15.40 14.47
C GLU A 215 0.40 -14.93 13.37
N ILE A 216 -0.08 -14.03 12.50
CA ILE A 216 0.75 -13.46 11.43
C ILE A 216 1.63 -12.40 12.10
N LEU A 217 2.91 -12.73 12.29
CA LEU A 217 3.89 -11.78 12.81
C LEU A 217 4.14 -10.68 11.77
N LEU A 218 4.02 -9.42 12.20
CA LEU A 218 4.05 -8.22 11.36
C LEU A 218 5.32 -8.03 10.49
N ASP A 219 6.42 -8.70 10.85
CA ASP A 219 7.75 -8.49 10.25
C ASP A 219 8.27 -9.66 9.39
N THR A 220 7.64 -10.83 9.46
CA THR A 220 8.10 -12.04 8.73
C THR A 220 7.26 -12.37 7.50
N THR A 221 6.32 -11.50 7.12
CA THR A 221 5.57 -11.68 5.88
C THR A 221 6.51 -11.47 4.69
N ASP A 222 6.62 -12.46 3.82
CA ASP A 222 7.11 -12.31 2.45
C ASP A 222 6.41 -11.07 1.85
N ARG A 223 7.14 -9.99 1.53
CA ARG A 223 6.53 -8.75 1.01
C ARG A 223 6.81 -8.64 -0.46
N ASN A 224 5.77 -8.78 -1.29
CA ASN A 224 5.89 -8.51 -2.71
C ASN A 224 5.41 -7.09 -3.04
N ARG A 225 6.36 -6.19 -3.33
CA ARG A 225 6.09 -4.79 -3.70
C ARG A 225 5.56 -4.63 -5.14
N THR A 226 5.59 -5.68 -5.94
CA THR A 226 5.18 -5.64 -7.37
C THR A 226 3.75 -6.14 -7.60
N SER A 227 3.09 -6.68 -6.56
CA SER A 227 1.68 -7.03 -6.61
C SER A 227 0.80 -5.78 -6.45
N PRO A 228 -0.26 -5.61 -7.24
CA PRO A 228 -1.22 -4.52 -7.09
C PRO A 228 -2.03 -4.55 -5.78
N PHE A 229 -2.22 -5.72 -5.17
CA PHE A 229 -3.02 -5.93 -3.96
C PHE A 229 -2.41 -7.03 -3.08
#